data_AF-A0A1C5RKN2-F1
#
_entry.id   AF-A0A1C5RKN2-F1
#
_cell.length_a   1.000
_cell.length_b   1.000
_cell.length_c   1.000
_cell.angle_alpha   90.00
_cell.angle_beta   90.00
_cell.angle_gamma   90.00
#
_symmetry.space_group_name_H-M   'P 1'
#
loop_
_entity.id
_entity.type
_entity.pdbx_description
1 polymer ?
#
loop_
_entity_poly.entity_id
_entity_poly.type
_entity_poly.pdbx_seq_one_letter_code
_entity_poly.pdbx_strand_id
1 'polypeptide(L)'
;MEKEIVDRLIFKSGMTAKDYKFEQEIPKRPNPLKLSKWLSKEIEEVEKQIDLIEEEFEVKCTCEKGCSACCRQLIALSMSECLAIKPYIENLSKDEREKLKRKVLEQCHILEENNITNKVINTTRKEEVIQDKYFKLKMPCVFLDEENSCSIYKVRPSLCWSYRNYGDKADCEKDYDVESTIKYDDWEHRVFERILTARPPRNGLYVLPFAIKEMMEW
;
A
#
# COMPACT_ATOMS: atom_id res chain seq x y z
N MET A 1 7.01 1.26 -22.31
CA MET A 1 8.26 0.58 -21.92
C MET A 1 8.29 -0.74 -22.66
N GLU A 2 9.42 -1.13 -23.25
CA GLU A 2 9.51 -2.41 -23.97
C GLU A 2 9.42 -3.58 -22.98
N LYS A 3 8.61 -4.60 -23.29
CA LYS A 3 8.36 -5.75 -22.40
C LYS A 3 9.64 -6.43 -21.93
N GLU A 4 10.65 -6.53 -22.80
CA GLU A 4 11.94 -7.13 -22.46
C GLU A 4 12.70 -6.35 -21.36
N ILE A 5 12.62 -5.02 -21.36
CA ILE A 5 13.21 -4.17 -20.33
C ILE A 5 12.49 -4.43 -18.99
N VAL A 6 11.16 -4.52 -19.02
CA VAL A 6 10.33 -4.80 -17.83
C VAL A 6 10.71 -6.14 -17.21
N ASP A 7 10.76 -7.20 -18.02
CA ASP A 7 11.06 -8.56 -17.55
C ASP A 7 12.45 -8.63 -16.93
N ARG A 8 13.45 -7.99 -17.55
CA ARG A 8 14.82 -7.94 -17.03
C ARG A 8 14.93 -7.11 -15.75
N LEU A 9 14.21 -5.99 -15.66
CA LEU A 9 14.18 -5.15 -14.47
C LEU A 9 13.55 -5.89 -13.29
N ILE A 10 12.38 -6.51 -13.49
CA ILE A 10 11.70 -7.32 -12.47
C ILE A 10 12.61 -8.45 -11.98
N PHE A 11 13.25 -9.17 -12.91
CA PHE A 11 14.18 -10.24 -12.57
C PHE A 11 15.37 -9.73 -11.73
N LYS A 12 16.01 -8.62 -12.14
CA LYS A 12 17.11 -8.01 -11.38
C LYS A 12 16.63 -7.58 -10.00
N SER A 13 15.47 -6.93 -9.92
CA SER A 13 14.90 -6.47 -8.67
C SER A 13 14.62 -7.61 -7.70
N GLY A 14 14.03 -8.72 -8.17
CA GLY A 14 13.77 -9.89 -7.33
C GLY A 14 15.05 -10.52 -6.78
N MET A 15 16.09 -10.63 -7.63
CA MET A 15 17.41 -11.11 -7.19
C MET A 15 18.03 -10.18 -6.13
N THR A 16 17.98 -8.87 -6.34
CA THR A 16 18.46 -7.89 -5.36
C THR A 16 17.69 -8.00 -4.04
N ALA A 17 16.35 -8.06 -4.07
CA ALA A 17 15.52 -8.18 -2.88
C ALA A 17 15.82 -9.45 -2.07
N LYS A 18 16.08 -10.57 -2.76
CA LYS A 18 16.43 -11.86 -2.14
C LYS A 18 17.75 -11.78 -1.37
N ASP A 19 18.78 -11.19 -1.97
CA ASP A 19 20.12 -11.13 -1.40
C ASP A 19 20.33 -9.93 -0.46
N TYR A 20 19.41 -8.95 -0.49
CA TYR A 20 19.48 -7.75 0.33
C TYR A 20 19.52 -8.08 1.83
N LYS A 21 20.32 -7.33 2.59
CA LYS A 21 20.38 -7.42 4.05
C LYS A 21 19.90 -6.11 4.64
N PHE A 22 18.74 -6.16 5.27
CA PHE A 22 18.19 -5.00 5.96
C PHE A 22 19.09 -4.57 7.11
N GLU A 23 19.45 -3.29 7.14
CA GLU A 23 20.29 -2.71 8.19
C GLU A 23 19.57 -2.62 9.53
N GLN A 24 18.25 -2.36 9.50
CA GLN A 24 17.48 -2.24 10.73
C GLN A 24 17.18 -3.61 11.33
N GLU A 25 17.43 -3.75 12.63
CA GLU A 25 16.92 -4.87 13.41
C GLU A 25 15.39 -4.83 13.51
N ILE A 26 14.75 -5.99 13.43
CA ILE A 26 13.31 -6.12 13.62
C ILE A 26 12.98 -5.82 15.09
N PRO A 27 12.16 -4.81 15.39
CA PRO A 27 11.83 -4.47 16.77
C PRO A 27 10.99 -5.58 17.41
N LYS A 28 11.34 -5.98 18.63
CA LYS A 28 10.58 -6.96 19.40
C LYS A 28 9.36 -6.30 20.05
N ARG A 29 8.15 -6.69 19.64
CA ARG A 29 6.87 -6.22 20.21
C ARG A 29 6.78 -4.69 20.36
N PRO A 30 7.04 -3.91 19.29
CA PRO A 30 7.01 -2.45 19.36
C PRO A 30 5.63 -1.94 19.75
N ASN A 31 5.60 -0.76 20.38
CA ASN A 31 4.40 0.07 20.46
C ASN A 31 4.11 0.70 19.08
N PRO A 32 2.92 1.28 18.85
CA PRO A 32 2.54 1.84 17.55
C PRO A 32 3.55 2.85 16.99
N LEU A 33 3.98 3.80 17.81
CA LEU A 33 4.94 4.84 17.39
C LEU A 33 6.30 4.27 16.98
N LYS A 34 6.83 3.29 17.72
CA LYS A 34 8.10 2.63 17.40
C LYS A 34 7.98 1.81 16.11
N LEU A 35 6.86 1.09 15.93
CA LEU A 35 6.62 0.32 14.71
C LEU A 35 6.51 1.24 13.49
N SER A 36 5.77 2.33 13.63
CA SER A 36 5.58 3.35 12.59
C SER A 36 6.92 3.95 12.12
N LYS A 37 7.78 4.36 13.07
CA LYS A 37 9.11 4.90 12.75
C LYS A 37 10.02 3.88 12.10
N TRP A 38 9.99 2.63 12.55
CA TRP A 38 10.78 1.56 11.97
C TRP A 38 10.32 1.23 10.55
N LEU A 39 9.01 1.05 10.34
CA LEU A 39 8.43 0.76 9.02
C LEU A 39 8.72 1.89 8.03
N SER A 40 8.60 3.16 8.46
CA SER A 40 8.91 4.30 7.60
C SER A 40 10.34 4.27 7.07
N LYS A 41 11.30 3.85 7.89
CA LYS A 41 12.69 3.71 7.47
C LYS A 41 12.92 2.47 6.59
N GLU A 42 12.18 1.38 6.83
CA GLU A 42 12.25 0.19 5.97
C GLU A 42 11.77 0.52 4.56
N ILE A 43 10.64 1.23 4.45
CA ILE A 43 10.07 1.65 3.17
C ILE A 43 11.03 2.61 2.47
N GLU A 44 11.56 3.62 3.17
CA GLU A 44 12.52 4.58 2.61
C GLU A 44 13.76 3.90 2.02
N GLU A 45 14.34 2.92 2.74
CA GLU A 45 15.52 2.20 2.27
C GLU A 45 15.19 1.28 1.10
N VAL A 46 14.05 0.59 1.11
CA VAL A 46 13.63 -0.26 -0.02
C VAL A 46 13.30 0.56 -1.26
N GLU A 47 12.61 1.69 -1.11
CA GLU A 47 12.34 2.62 -2.22
C GLU A 47 13.64 3.09 -2.85
N LYS A 48 14.67 3.39 -2.04
CA LYS A 48 16.00 3.74 -2.55
C LYS A 48 16.67 2.59 -3.33
N GLN A 49 16.54 1.34 -2.88
CA GLN A 49 17.09 0.19 -3.64
C GLN A 49 16.36 0.01 -4.97
N ILE A 50 15.04 0.20 -4.98
CA ILE A 50 14.24 0.18 -6.21
C ILE A 50 14.68 1.31 -7.14
N ASP A 51 14.85 2.53 -6.64
CA ASP A 51 15.29 3.68 -7.43
C ASP A 51 16.66 3.42 -8.10
N LEU A 52 17.62 2.81 -7.39
CA LEU A 52 18.92 2.42 -7.98
C LEU A 52 18.79 1.40 -9.11
N ILE A 53 17.84 0.47 -9.01
CA ILE A 53 17.55 -0.49 -10.08
C ILE A 53 16.89 0.21 -11.26
N GLU A 54 15.94 1.12 -11.01
CA GLU A 54 15.31 1.92 -12.06
C GLU A 54 16.33 2.76 -12.84
N GLU A 55 17.29 3.36 -12.13
CA GLU A 55 18.41 4.10 -12.73
C GLU A 55 19.32 3.21 -13.60
N GLU A 56 19.65 1.99 -13.16
CA GLU A 56 20.45 1.02 -13.92
C GLU A 56 19.79 0.65 -15.26
N PHE A 57 18.46 0.63 -15.30
CA PHE A 57 17.66 0.30 -16.48
C PHE A 57 17.20 1.53 -17.29
N GLU A 58 17.62 2.73 -16.88
CA GLU A 58 17.23 4.01 -17.48
C GLU A 58 15.71 4.21 -17.58
N VAL A 59 14.98 3.66 -16.61
CA VAL A 59 13.53 3.85 -16.48
C VAL A 59 13.24 4.85 -15.38
N LYS A 60 12.15 5.60 -15.52
CA LYS A 60 11.74 6.58 -14.53
C LYS A 60 10.29 6.40 -14.16
N CYS A 61 10.03 6.18 -12.88
CA CYS A 61 8.69 6.18 -12.35
C CYS A 61 8.01 7.54 -12.61
N THR A 62 6.77 7.48 -13.10
CA THR A 62 5.93 8.66 -13.36
C THR A 62 5.18 9.13 -12.12
N CYS A 63 5.10 8.30 -11.08
CA CYS A 63 4.45 8.67 -9.83
C CYS A 63 5.20 9.84 -9.16
N GLU A 64 4.45 10.89 -8.82
CA GLU A 64 4.97 12.05 -8.11
C GLU A 64 3.95 12.52 -7.07
N LYS A 65 4.35 13.45 -6.19
CA LYS A 65 3.41 14.05 -5.24
C LYS A 65 2.24 14.70 -6.00
N GLY A 66 1.02 14.37 -5.60
CA GLY A 66 -0.21 14.82 -6.27
C GLY A 66 -0.74 13.85 -7.34
N CYS A 67 0.00 12.78 -7.67
CA CYS A 67 -0.53 11.68 -8.48
C CYS A 67 -1.40 10.75 -7.61
N SER A 68 -2.69 10.68 -7.90
CA SER A 68 -3.67 9.88 -7.14
C SER A 68 -4.51 8.93 -7.99
N ALA A 69 -4.14 8.73 -9.26
CA ALA A 69 -4.90 7.90 -10.20
C ALA A 69 -5.12 6.46 -9.68
N CYS A 70 -4.06 5.81 -9.19
CA CYS A 70 -4.13 4.47 -8.60
C CYS A 70 -4.65 4.45 -7.15
N CYS A 71 -4.82 5.60 -6.49
CA CYS A 71 -5.36 5.70 -5.12
C CYS A 71 -6.89 5.47 -5.05
N ARG A 72 -7.38 4.55 -5.89
CA ARG A 72 -8.75 4.04 -5.99
C ARG A 72 -8.77 2.51 -6.10
N GLN A 73 -7.60 1.86 -6.11
CA GLN A 73 -7.45 0.41 -6.09
C GLN A 73 -7.79 -0.15 -4.70
N LEU A 74 -8.17 -1.45 -4.66
CA LEU A 74 -8.36 -2.14 -3.39
C LEU A 74 -7.00 -2.36 -2.76
N ILE A 75 -6.81 -1.79 -1.58
CA ILE A 75 -5.65 -2.04 -0.74
C ILE A 75 -6.12 -2.90 0.42
N ALA A 76 -5.52 -4.07 0.59
CA ALA A 76 -5.61 -4.79 1.85
C ALA A 76 -4.31 -4.68 2.62
N LEU A 77 -4.46 -4.70 3.94
CA LEU A 77 -3.36 -4.58 4.86
C LEU A 77 -3.57 -5.46 6.08
N SER A 78 -2.47 -5.83 6.71
CA SER A 78 -2.46 -6.54 7.97
C SER A 78 -2.80 -5.59 9.14
N MET A 79 -3.23 -6.17 10.27
CA MET A 79 -3.35 -5.39 11.51
C MET A 79 -2.01 -4.84 12.01
N SER A 80 -0.89 -5.41 11.56
CA SER A 80 0.45 -4.96 11.88
C SER A 80 0.77 -3.64 11.17
N GLU A 81 0.43 -3.53 9.88
CA GLU A 81 0.51 -2.28 9.14
C GLU A 81 -0.47 -1.23 9.67
N CYS A 82 -1.71 -1.64 10.02
CA CYS A 82 -2.66 -0.76 10.69
C CYS A 82 -2.02 -0.14 11.94
N LEU A 83 -1.40 -0.96 12.79
CA LEU A 83 -0.72 -0.49 14.00
C LEU A 83 0.40 0.52 13.71
N ALA A 84 1.09 0.41 12.57
CA ALA A 84 2.10 1.37 12.13
C ALA A 84 1.48 2.68 11.59
N ILE A 85 0.25 2.62 11.05
CA ILE A 85 -0.54 3.77 10.59
C ILE A 85 -1.18 4.52 11.76
N LYS A 86 -1.56 3.82 12.83
CA LYS A 86 -2.28 4.38 14.00
C LYS A 86 -1.75 5.73 14.50
N PRO A 87 -0.42 5.94 14.68
CA PRO A 87 0.11 7.22 15.13
C PRO A 87 -0.22 8.41 14.21
N TYR A 88 -0.36 8.18 12.90
CA TYR A 88 -0.75 9.25 11.97
C TYR A 88 -2.19 9.69 12.23
N ILE A 89 -3.11 8.75 12.44
CA ILE A 89 -4.51 9.03 12.76
C ILE A 89 -4.64 9.68 14.14
N GLU A 90 -3.85 9.20 15.12
CA GLU A 90 -3.83 9.71 16.49
C GLU A 90 -3.23 11.12 16.61
N ASN A 91 -2.45 11.56 15.63
CA ASN A 91 -1.90 12.92 15.56
C ASN A 91 -2.79 13.90 14.80
N LEU A 92 -3.82 13.45 14.10
CA LEU A 92 -4.81 14.33 13.49
C LEU A 92 -5.54 15.15 14.55
N SER A 93 -5.88 16.40 14.22
CA SER A 93 -6.80 17.21 15.00
C SER A 93 -8.16 16.52 15.14
N LYS A 94 -8.97 16.96 16.10
CA LYS A 94 -10.30 16.40 16.34
C LYS A 94 -11.18 16.46 15.07
N ASP A 95 -11.13 17.57 14.36
CA ASP A 95 -11.95 17.79 13.15
C ASP A 95 -11.46 16.93 11.99
N GLU A 96 -10.15 16.81 11.78
CA GLU A 96 -9.57 15.93 10.76
C GLU A 96 -9.87 14.45 11.03
N ARG A 97 -9.76 14.02 12.29
CA ARG A 97 -10.09 12.64 12.68
C ARG A 97 -11.56 12.33 12.49
N GLU A 98 -12.45 13.27 12.81
CA GLU A 98 -13.89 13.11 12.58
C GLU A 98 -14.24 13.07 11.09
N LYS A 99 -13.60 13.90 10.26
CA LYS A 99 -13.70 13.82 8.79
C LYS A 99 -13.26 12.45 8.28
N LEU A 100 -12.11 11.94 8.74
CA LEU A 100 -11.60 10.62 8.38
C LEU A 100 -12.56 9.51 8.85
N LYS A 101 -13.08 9.59 10.07
CA LYS A 101 -14.06 8.63 10.60
C LYS A 101 -15.29 8.56 9.73
N ARG A 102 -15.89 9.69 9.37
CA ARG A 102 -17.06 9.72 8.47
C ARG A 102 -16.74 9.10 7.11
N LYS A 103 -15.61 9.47 6.49
CA LYS A 103 -15.16 8.91 5.21
C LYS A 103 -14.96 7.38 5.29
N VAL A 104 -14.36 6.88 6.37
CA VAL A 104 -14.15 5.44 6.59
C VAL A 104 -15.48 4.71 6.74
N LEU A 105 -16.40 5.21 7.56
CA LEU A 105 -17.70 4.58 7.79
C LEU A 105 -18.57 4.59 6.53
N GLU A 106 -18.58 5.70 5.78
CA GLU A 106 -19.26 5.81 4.48
C GLU A 106 -18.72 4.78 3.48
N GLN A 107 -17.40 4.67 3.33
CA GLN A 107 -16.81 3.68 2.43
C GLN A 107 -17.07 2.24 2.88
N CYS A 108 -17.05 1.95 4.18
CA CYS A 108 -17.45 0.63 4.69
C CYS A 108 -18.89 0.28 4.28
N HIS A 109 -19.81 1.25 4.39
CA HIS A 109 -21.20 1.06 3.98
C HIS A 109 -21.33 0.78 2.47
N ILE A 110 -20.65 1.58 1.62
CA ILE A 110 -20.62 1.36 0.17
C ILE A 110 -20.07 -0.03 -0.17
N LEU A 111 -19.01 -0.47 0.51
CA LEU A 111 -18.43 -1.79 0.30
C LEU A 111 -19.41 -2.92 0.67
N GLU A 112 -20.10 -2.79 1.80
CA GLU A 112 -21.12 -3.76 2.25
C GLU A 112 -22.29 -3.85 1.27
N GLU A 113 -22.83 -2.72 0.80
CA GLU A 113 -23.89 -2.68 -0.23
C GLU A 113 -23.44 -3.34 -1.54
N ASN A 114 -22.15 -3.21 -1.86
CA ASN A 114 -21.53 -3.84 -3.01
C ASN A 114 -20.99 -5.25 -2.70
N ASN A 115 -21.40 -5.90 -1.61
CA ASN A 115 -21.00 -7.28 -1.27
C ASN A 115 -19.46 -7.49 -1.23
N ILE A 116 -18.68 -6.45 -0.96
CA ILE A 116 -17.24 -6.54 -0.70
C ILE A 116 -17.09 -6.64 0.81
N THR A 117 -16.67 -7.81 1.29
CA THR A 117 -16.63 -8.12 2.72
C THR A 117 -15.21 -8.13 3.27
N ASN A 118 -15.08 -8.03 4.59
CA ASN A 118 -13.84 -7.89 5.31
C ASN A 118 -12.92 -9.15 5.34
N LYS A 119 -13.29 -10.24 4.66
CA LYS A 119 -12.70 -11.58 4.90
C LYS A 119 -11.88 -12.17 3.77
N VAL A 120 -11.54 -11.41 2.73
CA VAL A 120 -10.90 -12.00 1.54
C VAL A 120 -9.72 -11.15 1.10
N ILE A 121 -8.50 -11.65 1.34
CA ILE A 121 -7.41 -11.72 0.37
C ILE A 121 -6.66 -13.01 0.71
N ASN A 122 -6.81 -14.01 -0.15
CA ASN A 122 -6.00 -15.23 -0.15
C ASN A 122 -5.86 -15.63 -1.62
N THR A 123 -4.60 -15.71 -2.04
CA THR A 123 -4.07 -15.69 -3.41
C THR A 123 -4.81 -16.60 -4.40
N THR A 124 -5.92 -16.11 -4.97
CA THR A 124 -6.74 -16.85 -5.94
C THR A 124 -7.37 -15.91 -6.96
N ARG A 125 -7.84 -16.45 -8.10
CA ARG A 125 -8.65 -15.77 -9.14
C ARG A 125 -9.86 -14.95 -8.62
N LYS A 126 -10.24 -15.14 -7.36
CA LYS A 126 -11.30 -14.34 -6.70
C LYS A 126 -10.85 -12.91 -6.40
N GLU A 127 -9.55 -12.66 -6.29
CA GLU A 127 -9.00 -11.31 -6.00
C GLU A 127 -9.19 -10.35 -7.18
N GLU A 128 -8.92 -10.79 -8.42
CA GLU A 128 -9.14 -9.98 -9.63
C GLU A 128 -10.59 -9.52 -9.74
N VAL A 129 -11.56 -10.39 -9.43
CA VAL A 129 -12.99 -10.06 -9.47
C VAL A 129 -13.36 -9.02 -8.42
N ILE A 130 -12.79 -9.12 -7.21
CA ILE A 130 -13.07 -8.16 -6.12
C ILE A 130 -12.37 -6.83 -6.39
N GLN A 131 -11.14 -6.87 -6.90
CA GLN A 131 -10.37 -5.69 -7.32
C GLN A 131 -11.10 -4.91 -8.41
N ASP A 132 -11.56 -5.58 -9.47
CA ASP A 132 -12.36 -4.97 -10.54
C ASP A 132 -13.65 -4.34 -9.99
N LYS A 133 -14.36 -5.07 -9.12
CA LYS A 133 -15.57 -4.54 -8.48
C LYS A 133 -15.28 -3.30 -7.63
N TYR A 134 -14.21 -3.33 -6.83
CA TYR A 134 -13.80 -2.21 -5.98
C TYR A 134 -13.40 -1.00 -6.83
N PHE A 135 -12.57 -1.22 -7.86
CA PHE A 135 -12.06 -0.15 -8.72
C PHE A 135 -13.19 0.59 -9.45
N LYS A 136 -14.24 -0.13 -9.87
CA LYS A 136 -15.45 0.44 -10.48
C LYS A 136 -16.25 1.35 -9.54
N LEU A 137 -16.10 1.23 -8.22
CA LEU A 137 -16.72 2.15 -7.25
C LEU A 137 -16.09 3.54 -7.28
N LYS A 138 -14.89 3.68 -7.87
CA LYS A 138 -14.13 4.94 -7.98
C LYS A 138 -13.92 5.66 -6.64
N MET A 139 -13.96 4.92 -5.54
CA MET A 139 -13.78 5.49 -4.21
C MET A 139 -12.33 5.92 -4.03
N PRO A 140 -12.06 7.17 -3.65
CA PRO A 140 -10.70 7.57 -3.31
C PRO A 140 -10.26 6.88 -2.03
N CYS A 141 -8.98 6.56 -1.91
CA CYS A 141 -8.37 6.06 -0.69
C CYS A 141 -8.76 6.93 0.51
N VAL A 142 -9.07 6.32 1.66
CA VAL A 142 -9.46 7.03 2.88
C VAL A 142 -8.40 8.06 3.32
N PHE A 143 -7.12 7.80 3.05
CA PHE A 143 -6.00 8.66 3.39
C PHE A 143 -5.61 9.69 2.33
N LEU A 144 -6.29 9.71 1.18
CA LEU A 144 -6.10 10.75 0.18
C LEU A 144 -6.76 12.05 0.65
N ASP A 145 -5.98 13.13 0.72
CA ASP A 145 -6.45 14.46 1.10
C ASP A 145 -7.02 15.24 -0.09
N GLU A 146 -7.46 16.47 0.17
CA GLU A 146 -8.08 17.37 -0.82
C GLU A 146 -7.09 17.84 -1.90
N GLU A 147 -5.78 17.75 -1.65
CA GLU A 147 -4.69 18.10 -2.59
C GLU A 147 -4.13 16.88 -3.34
N ASN A 148 -4.86 15.76 -3.34
CA ASN A 148 -4.41 14.48 -3.93
C ASN A 148 -3.09 13.95 -3.33
N SER A 149 -2.81 14.28 -2.08
CA SER A 149 -1.65 13.78 -1.34
C SER A 149 -2.04 12.71 -0.31
N CYS A 150 -1.14 11.75 -0.09
CA CYS A 150 -1.37 10.69 0.88
C CYS A 150 -0.96 11.14 2.29
N SER A 151 -1.92 11.24 3.21
CA SER A 151 -1.69 11.66 4.59
C SER A 151 -0.82 10.69 5.42
N ILE A 152 -0.61 9.47 4.91
CA ILE A 152 0.22 8.44 5.55
C ILE A 152 1.41 8.02 4.66
N TYR A 153 1.87 8.89 3.73
CA TYR A 153 2.85 8.55 2.69
C TYR A 153 4.06 7.73 3.19
N LYS A 154 4.60 8.12 4.35
CA LYS A 154 5.78 7.50 4.96
C LYS A 154 5.55 6.09 5.51
N VAL A 155 4.31 5.68 5.73
CA VAL A 155 3.93 4.34 6.23
C VAL A 155 2.81 3.75 5.37
N ARG A 156 2.84 4.05 4.06
CA ARG A 156 1.90 3.48 3.09
C ARG A 156 1.92 1.95 3.21
N PRO A 157 0.76 1.28 3.07
CA PRO A 157 0.69 -0.18 3.03
C PRO A 157 1.62 -0.78 1.97
N SER A 158 2.03 -2.03 2.16
CA SER A 158 2.97 -2.75 1.30
C SER A 158 2.57 -2.77 -0.17
N LEU A 159 1.28 -3.00 -0.43
CA LEU A 159 0.69 -2.98 -1.77
C LEU A 159 0.73 -1.60 -2.45
N CYS A 160 0.81 -0.50 -1.68
CA CYS A 160 0.80 0.84 -2.24
C CYS A 160 2.17 1.30 -2.72
N TRP A 161 3.23 1.15 -1.91
CA TRP A 161 4.55 1.65 -2.28
C TRP A 161 5.29 0.74 -3.26
N SER A 162 4.93 -0.55 -3.31
CA SER A 162 5.50 -1.51 -4.26
C SER A 162 4.92 -1.38 -5.67
N TYR A 163 3.82 -0.66 -5.86
CA TYR A 163 3.20 -0.43 -7.16
C TYR A 163 3.68 0.89 -7.78
N ARG A 164 4.29 0.83 -8.96
CA ARG A 164 4.85 2.00 -9.66
C ARG A 164 4.43 2.01 -11.14
N ASN A 165 4.18 3.20 -11.69
CA ASN A 165 3.82 3.39 -13.11
C ASN A 165 4.95 4.06 -13.89
N TYR A 166 5.19 3.61 -15.11
CA TYR A 166 6.22 4.11 -16.03
C TYR A 166 5.65 4.63 -17.36
N GLY A 167 4.32 4.66 -17.48
CA GLY A 167 3.59 5.18 -18.65
C GLY A 167 2.78 6.42 -18.33
N ASP A 168 1.69 6.64 -19.07
CA ASP A 168 0.80 7.78 -18.80
C ASP A 168 0.07 7.58 -17.46
N LYS A 169 0.04 8.62 -16.62
CA LYS A 169 -0.69 8.61 -15.35
C LYS A 169 -2.19 8.42 -15.57
N ALA A 170 -2.73 8.89 -16.71
CA ALA A 170 -4.14 8.78 -17.05
C ALA A 170 -4.60 7.33 -17.22
N ASP A 171 -3.70 6.40 -17.52
CA ASP A 171 -4.07 4.99 -17.70
C ASP A 171 -4.43 4.33 -16.37
N CYS A 172 -3.78 4.71 -15.28
CA CYS A 172 -4.12 4.29 -13.91
C CYS A 172 -5.50 4.76 -13.44
N GLU A 173 -6.15 5.70 -14.15
CA GLU A 173 -7.55 6.07 -13.87
C GLU A 173 -8.55 5.18 -14.60
N LYS A 174 -8.12 4.54 -15.70
CA LYS A 174 -8.97 3.73 -16.57
C LYS A 174 -8.99 2.28 -16.13
N ASP A 175 -7.84 1.77 -15.69
CA ASP A 175 -7.65 0.39 -15.28
C ASP A 175 -6.72 0.30 -14.05
N TYR A 176 -6.87 -0.76 -13.27
CA TYR A 176 -5.92 -1.12 -12.22
C TYR A 176 -4.82 -2.06 -12.72
N ASP A 177 -5.04 -2.75 -13.85
CA ASP A 177 -4.06 -3.62 -14.50
C ASP A 177 -3.47 -2.93 -15.74
N VAL A 178 -2.56 -1.98 -15.50
CA VAL A 178 -1.96 -1.15 -16.55
C VAL A 178 -0.62 -1.74 -16.96
N GLU A 179 -0.42 -2.01 -18.26
CA GLU A 179 0.79 -2.64 -18.81
C GLU A 179 2.09 -1.89 -18.44
N SER A 180 2.02 -0.57 -18.31
CA SER A 180 3.18 0.25 -17.93
C SER A 180 3.45 0.26 -16.43
N THR A 181 2.84 -0.62 -15.64
CA THR A 181 3.03 -0.67 -14.19
C THR A 181 3.85 -1.88 -13.78
N ILE A 182 4.60 -1.72 -12.69
CA ILE A 182 5.38 -2.79 -12.08
C ILE A 182 4.97 -2.85 -10.61
N LYS A 183 4.69 -4.07 -10.15
CA LYS A 183 4.57 -4.38 -8.73
C LYS A 183 5.85 -5.07 -8.28
N TYR A 184 6.56 -4.45 -7.36
CA TYR A 184 7.81 -4.97 -6.80
C TYR A 184 7.53 -6.02 -5.71
N ASP A 185 6.94 -7.15 -6.10
CA ASP A 185 6.41 -8.19 -5.20
C ASP A 185 7.47 -8.78 -4.26
N ASP A 186 8.69 -9.03 -4.73
CA ASP A 186 9.75 -9.57 -3.87
C ASP A 186 10.12 -8.60 -2.73
N TRP A 187 10.20 -7.30 -3.02
CA TRP A 187 10.46 -6.28 -2.01
C TRP A 187 9.28 -6.14 -1.05
N GLU A 188 8.05 -6.09 -1.60
CA GLU A 188 6.79 -6.06 -0.85
C GLU A 188 6.76 -7.20 0.16
N HIS A 189 6.92 -8.44 -0.31
CA HIS A 189 6.90 -9.64 0.50
C HIS A 189 7.96 -9.59 1.61
N ARG A 190 9.19 -9.16 1.29
CA ARG A 190 10.30 -9.06 2.25
C ARG A 190 10.02 -8.08 3.38
N VAL A 191 9.47 -6.91 3.07
CA VAL A 191 9.08 -5.91 4.10
C VAL A 191 7.87 -6.40 4.88
N PHE A 192 6.89 -6.99 4.20
CA PHE A 192 5.67 -7.51 4.80
C PHE A 192 5.98 -8.61 5.84
N GLU A 193 6.79 -9.61 5.51
CA GLU A 193 7.21 -10.65 6.45
C GLU A 193 7.93 -10.07 7.68
N ARG A 194 8.72 -9.01 7.50
CA ARG A 194 9.43 -8.36 8.60
C ARG A 194 8.48 -7.61 9.54
N ILE A 195 7.45 -6.93 9.03
CA ILE A 195 6.44 -6.29 9.89
C ILE A 195 5.58 -7.32 10.61
N LEU A 196 5.22 -8.44 9.95
CA LEU A 196 4.53 -9.55 10.60
C LEU A 196 5.40 -10.19 11.71
N THR A 197 6.71 -10.28 11.51
CA THR A 197 7.64 -10.76 12.53
C THR A 197 7.74 -9.78 13.72
N ALA A 198 7.81 -8.46 13.45
CA ALA A 198 7.85 -7.45 14.50
C ALA A 198 6.59 -7.48 15.38
N ARG A 199 5.43 -7.66 14.74
CA ARG A 199 4.13 -7.69 15.39
C ARG A 199 3.22 -8.69 14.67
N PRO A 200 3.16 -9.96 15.13
CA PRO A 200 2.28 -10.94 14.50
C PRO A 200 0.82 -10.51 14.56
N PRO A 201 0.08 -10.55 13.44
CA PRO A 201 -1.31 -10.16 13.42
C PRO A 201 -2.14 -11.23 14.14
N ARG A 202 -3.30 -10.83 14.68
CA ARG A 202 -4.26 -11.79 15.26
C ARG A 202 -5.11 -12.46 14.19
N ASN A 203 -5.29 -11.80 13.05
CA ASN A 203 -6.25 -12.13 12.00
C ASN A 203 -5.59 -11.92 10.61
N GLY A 204 -6.33 -12.17 9.51
CA GLY A 204 -5.84 -12.09 8.13
C GLY A 204 -5.64 -10.66 7.58
N LEU A 205 -5.72 -10.53 6.26
CA LEU A 205 -5.71 -9.25 5.55
C LEU A 205 -7.12 -8.64 5.49
N TYR A 206 -7.18 -7.32 5.59
CA TYR A 206 -8.41 -6.53 5.67
C TYR A 206 -8.42 -5.47 4.59
N VAL A 207 -9.55 -5.24 3.94
CA VAL A 207 -9.70 -4.11 3.00
C VAL A 207 -9.59 -2.80 3.78
N LEU A 208 -8.86 -1.83 3.23
CA LEU A 208 -8.40 -0.63 3.94
C LEU A 208 -9.45 0.08 4.80
N PRO A 209 -10.66 0.44 4.31
CA PRO A 209 -11.66 1.07 5.15
C PRO A 209 -12.07 0.21 6.36
N PHE A 210 -12.30 -1.09 6.16
CA PHE A 210 -12.66 -2.00 7.26
C PHE A 210 -11.52 -2.17 8.26
N ALA A 211 -10.28 -2.24 7.77
CA ALA A 211 -9.10 -2.38 8.63
C ALA A 211 -8.94 -1.19 9.58
N ILE A 212 -9.13 0.04 9.05
CA ILE A 212 -9.05 1.26 9.83
C ILE A 212 -10.23 1.37 10.81
N LYS A 213 -11.45 1.02 10.37
CA LYS A 213 -12.63 0.98 11.24
C LYS A 213 -12.41 0.04 12.45
N GLU A 214 -11.90 -1.17 12.20
CA GLU A 214 -11.64 -2.16 13.24
C GLU A 214 -10.54 -1.70 14.21
N MET A 215 -9.41 -1.23 13.69
CA MET A 215 -8.29 -0.76 14.52
C MET A 215 -8.66 0.43 15.43
N MET A 216 -9.46 1.36 14.89
CA MET A 216 -9.83 2.59 15.58
C MET A 216 -11.10 2.46 16.42
N GLU A 217 -11.77 1.30 16.38
CA GLU A 217 -13.03 1.03 17.09
C GLU A 217 -14.12 2.06 16.73
N TRP A 218 -14.30 2.31 15.42
CA TRP A 218 -15.20 3.34 14.88
C TRP A 218 -16.60 2.86 14.50
#